data_AF-A0A0B8QVH7-F1
#
_entry.id   AF-A0A0B8QVH7-F1
#
_cell.length_a   1.000
_cell.length_b   1.000
_cell.length_c   1.000
_cell.angle_alpha   90.00
_cell.angle_beta   90.00
_cell.angle_gamma   90.00
#
_symmetry.space_group_name_H-M   'P 1'
#
loop_
_entity.id
_entity.type
_entity.pdbx_description
1 polymer ?
#
loop_
_entity_poly.entity_id
_entity_poly.type
_entity_poly.pdbx_seq_one_letter_code
_entity_poly.pdbx_strand_id
1 'polypeptide(L)'
;MLAVFANSFKQKQTIIERLARLQEPDLPPSGVKYTRKVTAIWCVFFILNGSIALYTCFQPLEVWTLYNGFISYVLAGILFFIEWVVRQFVREDHSNAS
;
A
#
# COMPACT_ATOMS: atom_id res chain seq x y z
N MET A 1 -13.53 -1.12 14.66
CA MET A 1 -12.33 -0.88 13.80
C MET A 1 -11.14 -0.28 14.55
N LEU A 2 -11.32 0.69 15.47
CA LEU A 2 -10.21 1.31 16.24
C LEU A 2 -9.33 0.33 17.06
N ALA A 3 -9.91 -0.74 17.61
CA ALA A 3 -9.15 -1.76 18.35
C ALA A 3 -8.16 -2.59 17.49
N VAL A 4 -8.42 -2.72 16.19
CA VAL A 4 -7.49 -3.38 15.23
C VAL A 4 -6.35 -2.43 14.85
N PHE A 5 -6.65 -1.14 14.69
CA PHE A 5 -5.65 -0.09 14.46
C PHE A 5 -4.69 0.09 15.66
N ALA A 6 -5.21 0.02 16.89
CA ALA A 6 -4.39 0.10 18.09
C ALA A 6 -3.47 -1.13 18.28
N ASN A 7 -3.94 -2.33 17.90
CA ASN A 7 -3.13 -3.55 18.01
C ASN A 7 -2.03 -3.66 16.93
N SER A 8 -2.13 -2.87 15.85
CA SER A 8 -1.12 -2.81 14.78
C SER A 8 0.12 -1.96 15.17
N PHE A 9 -0.01 -1.05 16.14
CA PHE A 9 1.08 -0.16 16.57
C PHE A 9 2.26 -0.90 17.25
N LYS A 10 2.14 -2.20 17.51
CA LYS A 10 3.18 -3.06 18.14
C LYS A 10 3.73 -4.17 17.24
N GLN A 11 3.38 -4.23 15.95
CA GLN A 11 3.88 -5.31 15.09
C GLN A 11 5.24 -4.95 14.48
N LYS A 12 6.27 -5.73 14.85
CA LYS A 12 7.64 -5.67 14.30
C LYS A 12 7.70 -5.91 12.78
N GLN A 13 6.66 -6.50 12.19
CA GLN A 13 6.57 -6.85 10.78
C GLN A 13 5.41 -6.12 10.11
N THR A 14 5.64 -5.63 8.89
CA THR A 14 4.59 -4.97 8.10
C THR A 14 3.56 -6.00 7.60
N ILE A 15 2.31 -5.58 7.36
CA ILE A 15 1.28 -6.47 6.78
C ILE A 15 1.76 -7.03 5.43
N ILE A 16 2.45 -6.20 4.64
CA ILE A 16 3.03 -6.58 3.35
C ILE A 16 4.16 -7.61 3.53
N GLU A 17 4.99 -7.49 4.57
CA GLU A 17 6.01 -8.50 4.90
C GLU A 17 5.38 -9.83 5.31
N ARG A 18 4.27 -9.81 6.08
CA ARG A 18 3.53 -11.04 6.44
C ARG A 18 2.93 -11.72 5.21
N LEU A 19 2.32 -10.95 4.31
CA LEU A 19 1.79 -11.46 3.04
C LEU A 19 2.91 -11.98 2.12
N ALA A 20 4.03 -11.27 2.04
CA ALA A 20 5.19 -11.70 1.27
C ALA A 20 5.80 -12.99 1.83
N ARG A 21 5.93 -13.14 3.16
CA ARG A 21 6.40 -14.38 3.80
C ARG A 21 5.42 -15.55 3.68
N LEU A 22 4.11 -15.27 3.56
CA LEU A 22 3.10 -16.29 3.27
C LEU A 22 3.25 -16.87 1.86
N GLN A 23 3.68 -16.05 0.89
CA GLN A 23 3.98 -16.50 -0.47
C GLN A 23 5.40 -17.03 -0.63
N GLU A 24 6.37 -16.48 0.11
CA GLU A 24 7.80 -16.78 -0.02
C GLU A 24 8.45 -16.81 1.39
N PRO A 25 8.49 -17.99 2.05
CA PRO A 25 8.89 -18.11 3.46
C PRO A 25 10.30 -17.59 3.76
N ASP A 26 11.23 -17.80 2.83
CA ASP A 26 12.64 -17.38 2.89
C ASP A 26 12.88 -16.04 2.17
N LEU A 27 12.12 -15.00 2.55
CA LEU A 27 12.30 -13.67 1.97
C LEU A 27 13.68 -13.10 2.38
N PRO A 28 14.60 -12.84 1.43
CA PRO A 28 15.92 -12.31 1.75
C PRO A 28 15.84 -10.89 2.32
N PRO A 29 16.88 -10.42 3.05
CA PRO A 29 16.88 -9.10 3.70
C PRO A 29 16.65 -7.92 2.73
N SER A 30 17.00 -8.08 1.45
CA SER A 30 16.68 -7.13 0.37
C SER A 30 15.18 -7.00 0.13
N GLY A 31 14.46 -8.12 0.06
CA GLY A 31 12.99 -8.17 -0.06
C GLY A 31 12.27 -7.57 1.15
N VAL A 32 12.84 -7.70 2.36
CA VAL A 32 12.29 -7.06 3.57
C VAL A 32 12.39 -5.53 3.51
N LYS A 33 13.52 -4.97 3.04
CA LYS A 33 13.65 -3.51 2.85
C LYS A 33 12.69 -2.99 1.77
N TYR A 34 12.48 -3.76 0.71
CA TYR A 34 11.54 -3.44 -0.36
C TYR A 34 10.09 -3.38 0.15
N THR A 35 9.62 -4.43 0.83
CA THR A 35 8.25 -4.48 1.38
C THR A 35 7.99 -3.36 2.39
N ARG A 36 9.01 -2.95 3.15
CA ARG A 36 8.92 -1.76 4.04
C ARG A 36 8.75 -0.45 3.27
N LYS A 37 9.50 -0.23 2.18
CA LYS A 37 9.32 0.97 1.33
C LYS A 37 7.93 1.00 0.72
N VAL A 38 7.47 -0.12 0.19
CA VAL A 38 6.11 -0.25 -0.36
C VAL A 38 5.08 0.06 0.71
N THR A 39 5.22 -0.50 1.92
CA THR A 39 4.31 -0.20 3.04
C THR A 39 4.29 1.28 3.38
N ALA A 40 5.44 1.96 3.40
CA ALA A 40 5.50 3.39 3.65
C ALA A 40 4.74 4.20 2.59
N ILE A 41 4.87 3.85 1.30
CA ILE A 41 4.12 4.49 0.22
C ILE A 41 2.61 4.28 0.40
N TRP A 42 2.19 3.06 0.73
CA TRP A 42 0.79 2.75 1.04
C TRP A 42 0.25 3.57 2.22
N CYS A 43 1.04 3.70 3.29
CA CYS A 43 0.66 4.55 4.43
C CYS A 43 0.49 6.01 4.03
N VAL A 44 1.43 6.58 3.27
CA VAL A 44 1.33 7.97 2.77
C VAL A 44 0.10 8.13 1.88
N PHE A 45 -0.15 7.17 0.99
CA PHE A 45 -1.34 7.16 0.14
C PHE A 45 -2.63 7.16 0.96
N PHE A 46 -2.77 6.29 1.96
CA PHE A 46 -3.97 6.23 2.81
C PHE A 46 -4.16 7.52 3.63
N ILE A 47 -3.08 8.13 4.12
CA ILE A 47 -3.16 9.42 4.83
C ILE A 47 -3.67 10.51 3.89
N LEU A 48 -3.11 10.63 2.70
CA LEU A 48 -3.54 11.62 1.70
C LEU A 48 -4.97 11.37 1.23
N ASN A 49 -5.28 10.12 0.86
CA ASN A 49 -6.59 9.73 0.39
C ASN A 49 -7.67 9.95 1.47
N GLY A 50 -7.39 9.57 2.72
CA GLY A 50 -8.27 9.82 3.85
C GLY A 50 -8.44 11.30 4.17
N SER A 51 -7.39 12.11 4.04
CA SER A 51 -7.47 13.57 4.22
C SER A 51 -8.35 14.23 3.16
N ILE A 52 -8.22 13.81 1.89
CA ILE A 52 -9.05 14.31 0.80
C ILE A 52 -10.49 13.80 0.96
N ALA A 53 -10.69 12.53 1.33
CA ALA A 53 -12.02 12.00 1.61
C ALA A 53 -12.72 12.80 2.72
N LEU A 54 -12.01 13.12 3.81
CA LEU A 54 -12.51 13.97 4.88
C LEU A 54 -12.85 15.39 4.37
N TYR A 55 -12.01 15.97 3.53
CA TYR A 55 -12.28 17.27 2.91
C TYR A 55 -13.53 17.22 2.03
N THR A 56 -13.72 16.15 1.25
CA THR A 56 -14.89 15.99 0.39
C THR A 56 -16.20 15.86 1.15
N CYS A 57 -16.19 15.51 2.45
CA CYS A 57 -17.41 15.51 3.28
C CYS A 57 -18.02 16.91 3.44
N PHE A 58 -17.23 17.98 3.27
CA PHE A 58 -17.69 19.36 3.31
C PHE A 58 -18.03 19.92 1.91
N GLN A 59 -17.89 19.10 0.88
CA GLN A 59 -18.18 19.46 -0.51
C GLN A 59 -19.54 18.93 -0.96
N PRO A 60 -20.06 19.38 -2.10
CA PRO A 60 -21.32 18.87 -2.65
C PRO A 60 -21.33 17.34 -2.80
N LEU A 61 -22.51 16.74 -2.67
CA LEU A 61 -22.70 15.28 -2.71
C LEU A 61 -22.13 14.65 -3.99
N GLU A 62 -22.19 15.36 -5.12
CA GLU A 62 -21.59 14.94 -6.40
C GLU A 62 -20.07 14.78 -6.29
N VAL A 63 -19.38 15.74 -5.69
CA VAL A 63 -17.92 15.71 -5.49
C VAL A 63 -17.55 14.60 -4.51
N TRP A 64 -18.31 14.46 -3.42
CA TRP A 64 -18.11 13.38 -2.46
C TRP A 64 -18.27 12.00 -3.10
N THR A 65 -19.32 11.81 -3.92
CA THR A 65 -19.61 10.54 -4.59
C THR A 65 -18.59 10.24 -5.69
N LEU A 66 -18.17 11.23 -6.49
CA LEU A 66 -17.15 11.05 -7.52
C LEU A 66 -15.81 10.68 -6.89
N TYR A 67 -15.42 11.35 -5.81
CA TYR A 67 -14.15 11.09 -5.17
C TYR A 67 -14.14 9.72 -4.47
N ASN A 68 -15.09 9.49 -3.57
CA ASN A 68 -15.14 8.25 -2.77
C ASN A 68 -15.58 7.04 -3.60
N GLY A 69 -16.43 7.22 -4.61
CA GLY A 69 -16.98 6.16 -5.45
C GLY A 69 -16.16 5.81 -6.68
N PHE A 70 -15.27 6.71 -7.14
CA PHE A 70 -14.47 6.47 -8.35
C PHE A 70 -12.98 6.79 -8.15
N ILE A 71 -12.65 8.05 -7.83
CA ILE A 71 -11.24 8.50 -7.80
C ILE A 71 -10.41 7.72 -6.79
N SER A 72 -10.94 7.47 -5.58
CA SER A 72 -10.23 6.69 -4.55
C SER A 72 -9.88 5.27 -5.02
N TYR A 73 -10.77 4.63 -5.79
CA TYR A 73 -10.52 3.30 -6.35
C TYR A 73 -9.51 3.35 -7.51
N VAL A 74 -9.61 4.35 -8.39
CA VAL A 74 -8.63 4.55 -9.47
C VAL A 74 -7.24 4.77 -8.88
N LEU A 75 -7.11 5.62 -7.87
CA LEU A 75 -5.84 5.88 -7.19
C LEU A 75 -5.29 4.63 -6.50
N ALA A 76 -6.14 3.86 -5.81
CA ALA A 76 -5.74 2.59 -5.21
C ALA A 76 -5.28 1.58 -6.27
N GLY A 77 -5.96 1.51 -7.41
CA GLY A 77 -5.59 0.67 -8.55
C GLY A 77 -4.24 1.07 -9.17
N ILE A 78 -4.02 2.38 -9.36
CA ILE A 78 -2.73 2.91 -9.84
C ILE A 78 -1.61 2.54 -8.86
N LEU A 79 -1.85 2.70 -7.56
CA LEU A 79 -0.83 2.36 -6.55
C LEU A 79 -0.51 0.86 -6.56
N PHE A 80 -1.52 0.00 -6.67
CA PHE A 80 -1.34 -1.44 -6.85
C PHE A 80 -0.56 -1.76 -8.11
N PHE A 81 -0.89 -1.11 -9.23
CA PHE A 81 -0.19 -1.30 -10.49
C PHE A 81 1.28 -0.88 -10.38
N ILE A 82 1.58 0.26 -9.77
CA ILE A 82 2.95 0.72 -9.53
C ILE A 82 3.70 -0.29 -8.64
N GLU A 83 3.10 -0.76 -7.54
CA GLU A 83 3.72 -1.78 -6.67
C GLU A 83 4.05 -3.05 -7.45
N TRP A 84 3.12 -3.51 -8.27
CA TRP A 84 3.27 -4.70 -9.10
C TRP A 84 4.38 -4.52 -10.14
N VAL A 85 4.39 -3.40 -10.87
CA VAL A 85 5.43 -3.06 -11.86
C VAL A 85 6.80 -3.01 -11.20
N VAL A 86 6.95 -2.30 -10.08
CA VAL A 86 8.23 -2.22 -9.37
C VAL A 86 8.66 -3.59 -8.86
N ARG A 87 7.72 -4.43 -8.42
CA ARG A 87 8.01 -5.82 -8.02
C ARG A 87 8.52 -6.67 -9.19
N GLN A 88 8.02 -6.46 -10.41
CA GLN A 88 8.56 -7.13 -11.61
C GLN A 88 10.00 -6.66 -11.89
N PHE A 89 10.24 -5.35 -11.93
CA PHE A 89 11.58 -4.80 -12.18
C PHE A 89 12.64 -5.28 -11.18
N VAL A 90 12.28 -5.35 -9.88
CA VAL A 90 13.19 -5.84 -8.83
C VAL A 90 13.44 -7.35 -8.95
N ARG A 91 12.48 -8.13 -9.47
CA ARG A 91 12.68 -9.55 -9.76
C ARG A 91 13.60 -9.79 -10.97
N GLU A 92 13.48 -8.98 -12.01
CA GLU A 92 14.31 -9.08 -13.23
C GLU A 92 15.79 -8.78 -12.96
N ASP A 93 16.08 -7.86 -12.04
CA ASP A 93 17.46 -7.51 -11.64
C ASP A 93 18.19 -8.68 -10.95
N HIS A 94 17.43 -9.57 -10.29
CA HIS A 94 17.99 -10.80 -9.69
C HIS A 94 18.17 -11.95 -10.69
N SER A 95 17.48 -11.96 -11.85
CA SER A 95 17.68 -12.97 -12.91
C SER A 95 18.81 -12.64 -13.87
N ASN A 96 19.23 -11.38 -13.99
CA ASN A 96 20.35 -10.96 -14.85
C ASN A 96 21.73 -11.04 -14.17
N ALA A 97 21.78 -11.50 -12.91
CA ALA A 97 23.01 -11.66 -12.14
C ALA A 97 23.47 -13.12 -12.00
N SER A 98 22.86 -14.06 -12.74
CA SER A 98 23.24 -15.49 -12.78
C SER A 98 23.98 -15.88 -14.04
#